data_AF-A0A8C8URI5-F1
#
_entry.id   AF-A0A8C8URI5-F1
#
_cell.length_a   1.000
_cell.length_b   1.000
_cell.length_c   1.000
_cell.angle_alpha   90.00
_cell.angle_beta   90.00
_cell.angle_gamma   90.00
#
_symmetry.space_group_name_H-M   'P 1'
#
loop_
_entity.id
_entity.type
_entity.pdbx_description
1 polymer ?
#
loop_
_entity_poly.entity_id
_entity_poly.type
_entity_poly.pdbx_seq_one_letter_code
_entity_poly.pdbx_strand_id
1 'polypeptide(L)'
;MLCWVVCCLMWLISALEESCSELPPVDNSVFVAKEEEGQIMGVYLCIRGYHLVGEQTLALSLSEEWEGPSPECRLGHCPEPVLENGRINYSGPVNAGDKIMFKCNDGYILKGSNWSQCLEDHTWAPSLPICQSRDCDPPEIPSHGYFEGESFTSGSVVTYYCEDRYRLVGTQKLQCIDGEWSSSCPTCEPVQEAPRPAEQILAFREIKDLCGATESFVRRLKESGLTMEEVKYSLEMKKTKLKADILLKYHS
;
A
#
# COMPACT_ATOMS: atom_id res chain seq x y z
N MET A 1 69.13 -16.84 -13.00
CA MET A 1 68.12 -17.16 -11.96
C MET A 1 66.77 -16.45 -12.14
N LEU A 2 66.67 -15.29 -12.82
CA LEU A 2 65.35 -14.68 -13.08
C LEU A 2 64.55 -15.31 -14.25
N CYS A 3 65.20 -15.95 -15.22
CA CYS A 3 64.51 -16.51 -16.40
C CYS A 3 63.67 -17.76 -16.08
N TRP A 4 64.06 -18.55 -15.08
CA TRP A 4 63.33 -19.75 -14.63
C TRP A 4 62.08 -19.41 -13.82
N VAL A 5 62.12 -18.33 -13.03
CA VAL A 5 60.96 -17.88 -12.23
C VAL A 5 59.88 -17.27 -13.14
N VAL A 6 60.29 -16.53 -14.19
CA VAL A 6 59.35 -15.98 -15.18
C VAL A 6 58.76 -17.08 -16.06
N CYS A 7 59.53 -18.10 -16.46
CA CYS A 7 58.98 -19.26 -17.18
C CYS A 7 58.04 -20.11 -16.30
N CYS A 8 58.34 -20.29 -15.01
CA CYS A 8 57.43 -20.98 -14.08
C CYS A 8 56.16 -20.17 -13.80
N LEU A 9 56.25 -18.84 -13.68
CA LEU A 9 55.09 -17.97 -13.54
C LEU A 9 54.26 -17.89 -14.82
N MET A 10 54.87 -17.89 -16.01
CA MET A 10 54.14 -17.98 -17.28
C MET A 10 53.50 -19.36 -17.48
N TRP A 11 54.14 -20.46 -17.04
CA TRP A 11 53.54 -21.79 -16.99
C TRP A 11 52.39 -21.90 -15.96
N LEU A 12 52.50 -21.24 -14.80
CA LEU A 12 51.44 -21.19 -13.78
C LEU A 12 50.26 -20.31 -14.22
N ILE A 13 50.51 -19.19 -14.90
CA ILE A 13 49.45 -18.33 -15.44
C ILE A 13 48.74 -19.04 -16.61
N SER A 14 49.45 -19.77 -17.47
CA SER A 14 48.83 -20.59 -18.52
C SER A 14 48.09 -21.83 -18.00
N ALA A 15 48.36 -22.27 -16.77
CA ALA A 15 47.65 -23.37 -16.11
C ALA A 15 46.49 -22.91 -15.21
N LEU A 16 46.29 -21.59 -15.06
CA LEU A 16 45.20 -20.96 -14.30
C LEU A 16 44.12 -20.35 -15.21
N GLU A 17 44.32 -20.39 -16.53
CA GLU A 17 43.33 -20.10 -17.57
C GLU A 17 43.14 -21.34 -18.47
N GLU A 18 42.76 -22.47 -17.88
CA GLU A 18 41.85 -23.38 -18.60
C GLU A 18 40.45 -23.02 -18.13
N SER A 19 39.74 -22.31 -19.00
CA SER A 19 38.34 -21.93 -18.91
C SER A 19 37.48 -23.17 -18.64
N CYS A 20 37.29 -23.54 -17.38
CA CYS A 20 36.12 -24.32 -17.03
C CYS A 20 34.93 -23.41 -17.22
N SER A 21 34.12 -23.68 -18.24
CA SER A 21 32.82 -23.05 -18.49
C SER A 21 32.07 -22.93 -17.15
N GLU A 22 31.75 -21.71 -16.72
CA GLU A 22 31.04 -21.49 -15.47
C GLU A 22 29.69 -22.22 -15.54
N LEU A 23 29.48 -23.20 -14.67
CA LEU A 23 28.26 -24.01 -14.67
C LEU A 23 27.07 -23.12 -14.31
N PRO A 24 25.92 -23.26 -15.01
CA PRO A 24 24.70 -22.59 -14.58
C PRO A 24 24.39 -22.97 -13.13
N PRO A 25 24.31 -22.03 -12.18
CA PRO A 25 23.99 -22.38 -10.81
C PRO A 25 22.53 -22.80 -10.72
N VAL A 26 22.28 -24.09 -10.45
CA VAL A 26 20.96 -24.63 -10.15
C VAL A 26 20.92 -25.04 -8.68
N ASP A 27 20.13 -24.33 -7.88
CA ASP A 27 19.98 -24.60 -6.46
C ASP A 27 19.44 -26.01 -6.20
N ASN A 28 19.85 -26.61 -5.08
CA ASN A 28 19.43 -27.95 -4.66
C ASN A 28 19.71 -29.05 -5.70
N SER A 29 20.79 -28.90 -6.47
CA SER A 29 21.18 -29.86 -7.51
C SER A 29 22.67 -30.20 -7.46
N VAL A 30 23.02 -31.30 -8.13
CA VAL A 30 24.38 -31.72 -8.45
C VAL A 30 24.48 -31.81 -9.96
N PHE A 31 25.54 -31.22 -10.53
CA PHE A 31 25.82 -31.31 -11.97
C PHE A 31 26.84 -32.41 -12.24
N VAL A 32 26.54 -33.27 -13.22
CA VAL A 32 27.42 -34.36 -13.66
C VAL A 32 27.61 -34.25 -15.16
N ALA A 33 28.85 -34.06 -15.61
CA ALA A 33 29.21 -34.08 -17.02
C ALA A 33 29.80 -35.44 -17.43
N LYS A 34 29.47 -35.90 -18.62
CA LYS A 34 30.01 -37.10 -19.26
C LYS A 34 30.22 -36.83 -20.75
N GLU A 35 31.36 -37.30 -21.27
CA GLU A 35 31.62 -37.34 -22.71
C GLU A 35 31.07 -38.64 -23.31
N GLU A 36 30.27 -38.51 -24.37
CA GLU A 36 29.71 -39.65 -25.11
C GLU A 36 29.81 -39.35 -26.62
N GLU A 37 30.48 -40.23 -27.37
CA GLU A 37 30.70 -40.09 -28.83
C GLU A 37 31.36 -38.76 -29.27
N GLY A 38 32.22 -38.17 -28.44
CA GLY A 38 32.93 -36.91 -28.73
C GLY A 38 32.11 -35.65 -28.46
N GLN A 39 30.91 -35.79 -27.88
CA GLN A 39 30.12 -34.68 -27.37
C GLN A 39 30.05 -34.74 -25.84
N ILE A 40 30.29 -33.61 -25.18
CA ILE A 40 30.18 -33.51 -23.72
C ILE A 40 28.75 -33.12 -23.36
N MET A 41 28.10 -33.97 -22.58
CA MET A 41 26.75 -33.77 -22.07
C MET A 41 26.78 -33.62 -20.56
N GLY A 42 26.06 -32.62 -20.05
CA GLY A 42 25.88 -32.30 -18.66
C GLY A 42 24.48 -32.67 -18.20
N VAL A 43 24.35 -33.24 -17.01
CA VAL A 43 23.07 -33.62 -16.41
C VAL A 43 22.95 -33.00 -15.03
N TYR A 44 21.82 -32.33 -14.77
CA TYR A 44 21.44 -31.96 -13.40
C TYR A 44 20.71 -33.11 -12.70
N LEU A 45 21.11 -33.34 -11.45
CA LEU A 45 20.47 -34.28 -10.53
C LEU A 45 20.03 -33.52 -9.29
N CYS A 46 18.72 -33.45 -9.05
CA CYS A 46 18.21 -32.82 -7.85
C CYS A 46 18.59 -33.61 -6.60
N ILE A 47 18.92 -32.92 -5.51
CA ILE A 47 19.18 -33.55 -4.22
C ILE A 47 17.89 -34.17 -3.66
N ARG A 48 18.03 -35.09 -2.69
CA ARG A 48 16.90 -35.81 -2.11
C ARG A 48 15.83 -34.85 -1.57
N GLY A 49 14.56 -35.10 -1.94
CA GLY A 49 13.41 -34.26 -1.57
C GLY A 49 12.99 -33.26 -2.66
N TYR A 50 13.78 -33.14 -3.72
CA TYR A 50 13.51 -32.28 -4.87
C TYR A 50 13.30 -33.14 -6.13
N HIS A 51 12.49 -32.63 -7.05
CA HIS A 51 12.26 -33.18 -8.38
C HIS A 51 12.65 -32.15 -9.44
N LEU A 52 13.07 -32.63 -10.60
CA LEU A 52 13.55 -31.79 -11.69
C LEU A 52 12.38 -31.29 -12.55
N VAL A 53 12.33 -29.98 -12.78
CA VAL A 53 11.38 -29.32 -13.67
C VAL A 53 12.15 -28.66 -14.82
N GLY A 54 11.91 -29.09 -16.05
CA GLY A 54 12.59 -28.58 -17.26
C GLY A 54 13.42 -29.64 -17.98
N GLU A 55 14.31 -29.18 -18.87
CA GLU A 55 15.23 -30.07 -19.59
C GLU A 55 16.40 -30.47 -18.67
N GLN A 56 16.60 -31.77 -18.53
CA GLN A 56 17.58 -32.33 -17.58
C GLN A 56 19.03 -32.26 -18.09
N THR A 57 19.21 -32.12 -19.40
CA THR A 57 20.48 -32.23 -20.11
C THR A 57 20.90 -30.90 -20.73
N LEU A 58 22.19 -30.57 -20.62
CA LEU A 58 22.83 -29.49 -21.38
C LEU A 58 23.93 -30.07 -22.25
N ALA A 59 24.07 -29.55 -23.47
CA ALA A 59 25.17 -29.91 -24.36
C ALA A 59 26.26 -28.84 -24.28
N LEU A 60 27.53 -29.27 -24.24
CA LEU A 60 28.63 -28.32 -24.37
C LEU A 60 28.83 -27.97 -25.85
N SER A 61 28.79 -26.68 -26.16
CA SER A 61 29.04 -26.10 -27.48
C SER A 61 30.52 -26.15 -27.89
N LEU A 62 30.77 -25.99 -29.19
CA LEU A 62 32.11 -25.73 -29.75
C LEU A 62 32.74 -24.41 -29.24
N SER A 63 31.93 -23.51 -28.68
CA SER A 63 32.37 -22.28 -27.99
C SER A 63 32.73 -22.49 -26.52
N GLU A 64 32.78 -23.75 -26.04
CA GLU A 64 33.03 -24.08 -24.63
C GLU A 64 31.96 -23.53 -23.67
N GLU A 65 30.72 -23.40 -24.12
CA GLU A 65 29.58 -22.91 -23.34
C GLU A 65 28.47 -23.97 -23.26
N TRP A 66 27.75 -24.02 -22.13
CA TRP A 66 26.61 -24.93 -21.98
C TRP A 66 25.38 -24.37 -22.70
N GLU A 67 24.85 -25.11 -23.68
CA GLU A 67 23.66 -24.75 -24.43
C GLU A 67 22.40 -25.38 -23.84
N GLY A 68 21.38 -24.55 -23.64
CA GLY A 68 20.05 -24.96 -23.20
C GLY A 68 19.54 -24.18 -21.98
N PRO A 69 18.24 -24.26 -21.66
CA PRO A 69 17.69 -23.66 -20.46
C PRO A 69 18.11 -24.46 -19.21
N SER A 70 18.50 -23.77 -18.13
CA SER A 70 18.77 -24.44 -16.86
C SER A 70 17.46 -24.95 -16.22
N PRO A 71 17.40 -26.22 -15.77
CA PRO A 71 16.22 -26.73 -15.07
C PRO A 71 16.10 -26.14 -13.66
N GLU A 72 14.94 -26.34 -13.03
CA GLU A 72 14.68 -25.95 -11.65
C GLU A 72 14.43 -27.21 -10.80
N CYS A 73 15.16 -27.36 -9.70
CA CYS A 73 14.88 -28.38 -8.71
C CYS A 73 13.85 -27.85 -7.72
N ARG A 74 12.60 -28.34 -7.82
CA ARG A 74 11.51 -27.95 -6.92
C ARG A 74 11.28 -29.02 -5.87
N LEU A 75 10.83 -28.64 -4.68
CA LEU A 75 10.42 -29.60 -3.66
C LEU A 75 9.37 -30.56 -4.24
N GLY A 76 9.54 -31.86 -4.05
CA GLY A 76 8.53 -32.87 -4.43
C GLY A 76 7.33 -32.94 -3.48
N HIS A 77 7.24 -31.98 -2.56
CA HIS A 77 6.25 -31.84 -1.51
C HIS A 77 5.92 -30.36 -1.35
N CYS A 78 4.74 -30.04 -0.83
CA CYS A 78 4.42 -28.65 -0.55
C CYS A 78 5.35 -28.07 0.55
N PRO A 79 5.63 -26.76 0.50
CA PRO A 79 6.35 -26.07 1.57
C PRO A 79 5.74 -26.38 2.94
N GLU A 80 6.57 -26.50 3.96
CA GLU A 80 6.10 -26.73 5.33
C GLU A 80 5.09 -25.64 5.74
N PRO A 81 3.84 -26.01 6.08
CA PRO A 81 2.83 -25.03 6.42
C PRO A 81 3.13 -24.45 7.81
N VAL A 82 3.41 -23.16 7.86
CA VAL A 82 3.65 -22.43 9.12
C VAL A 82 2.37 -21.68 9.50
N LEU A 83 1.91 -21.89 10.74
CA LEU A 83 0.79 -21.15 11.32
C LEU A 83 1.17 -20.62 12.70
N GLU A 84 1.58 -19.37 12.77
CA GLU A 84 1.84 -18.67 14.03
C GLU A 84 0.55 -18.53 14.85
N ASN A 85 0.65 -18.64 16.18
CA ASN A 85 -0.49 -18.57 17.10
C ASN A 85 -1.63 -19.56 16.76
N GLY A 86 -1.29 -20.69 16.14
CA GLY A 86 -2.23 -21.74 15.80
C GLY A 86 -1.65 -23.14 15.97
N ARG A 87 -2.45 -24.12 15.54
CA ARG A 87 -2.15 -25.55 15.60
C ARG A 87 -2.53 -26.18 14.26
N ILE A 88 -1.64 -27.05 13.80
CA ILE A 88 -1.77 -27.87 12.61
C ILE A 88 -1.53 -29.31 13.04
N ASN A 89 -2.36 -30.23 12.55
CA ASN A 89 -2.24 -31.64 12.89
C ASN A 89 -1.78 -32.41 11.66
N TYR A 90 -0.47 -32.48 11.45
CA TYR A 90 0.16 -33.27 10.40
C TYR A 90 1.54 -33.74 10.87
N SER A 91 2.09 -34.77 10.22
CA SER A 91 3.41 -35.30 10.51
C SER A 91 4.14 -35.67 9.23
N GLY A 92 5.32 -35.09 9.03
CA GLY A 92 6.17 -35.37 7.87
C GLY A 92 5.82 -34.54 6.63
N PRO A 93 6.46 -34.83 5.48
CA PRO A 93 6.28 -34.07 4.25
C PRO A 93 4.87 -34.21 3.68
N VAL A 94 4.34 -33.12 3.11
CA VAL A 94 2.97 -33.06 2.58
C VAL A 94 2.98 -33.23 1.07
N ASN A 95 2.33 -34.28 0.56
CA ASN A 95 2.31 -34.64 -0.84
C ASN A 95 1.18 -33.92 -1.60
N ALA A 96 1.30 -33.86 -2.92
CA ALA A 96 0.21 -33.42 -3.78
C ALA A 96 -1.06 -34.24 -3.51
N GLY A 97 -2.19 -33.54 -3.34
CA GLY A 97 -3.49 -34.10 -2.95
C GLY A 97 -3.78 -34.06 -1.45
N ASP A 98 -2.75 -33.95 -0.58
CA ASP A 98 -2.94 -33.92 0.87
C ASP A 98 -3.61 -32.62 1.33
N LYS A 99 -4.56 -32.75 2.25
CA LYS A 99 -5.33 -31.63 2.80
C LYS A 99 -5.06 -31.46 4.29
N ILE A 100 -4.70 -30.25 4.69
CA ILE A 100 -4.43 -29.88 6.07
C ILE A 100 -5.53 -28.96 6.59
N MET A 101 -5.89 -29.15 7.86
CA MET A 101 -6.79 -28.28 8.60
C MET A 101 -6.03 -27.42 9.60
N PHE A 102 -6.45 -26.17 9.71
CA PHE A 102 -5.82 -25.15 10.52
C PHE A 102 -6.76 -24.72 11.62
N LYS A 103 -6.21 -24.50 12.82
CA LYS A 103 -6.96 -23.98 13.97
C LYS A 103 -6.12 -22.95 14.71
N CYS A 104 -6.66 -21.77 14.96
CA CYS A 104 -5.99 -20.77 15.79
C CYS A 104 -6.09 -21.12 17.28
N ASN A 105 -5.10 -20.65 18.06
CA ASN A 105 -5.12 -20.73 19.51
C ASN A 105 -6.22 -19.83 20.10
N ASP A 106 -6.56 -20.06 21.36
CA ASP A 106 -7.51 -19.20 22.08
C ASP A 106 -6.99 -17.76 22.12
N GLY A 107 -7.90 -16.79 21.94
CA GLY A 107 -7.53 -15.38 21.79
C GLY A 107 -7.17 -14.95 20.36
N TYR A 108 -7.17 -15.86 19.38
CA TYR A 108 -6.91 -15.56 17.97
C TYR A 108 -8.07 -15.98 17.06
N ILE A 109 -8.14 -15.36 15.88
CA ILE A 109 -9.15 -15.58 14.84
C ILE A 109 -8.47 -16.02 13.56
N LEU A 110 -9.07 -17.04 12.92
CA LEU A 110 -8.60 -17.53 11.64
C LEU A 110 -9.11 -16.63 10.51
N LYS A 111 -8.18 -15.93 9.85
CA LYS A 111 -8.43 -15.17 8.61
C LYS A 111 -8.01 -16.02 7.41
N GLY A 112 -8.94 -16.25 6.49
CA GLY A 112 -8.77 -17.16 5.35
C GLY A 112 -9.54 -18.46 5.49
N SER A 113 -9.16 -19.49 4.74
CA SER A 113 -9.80 -20.81 4.80
C SER A 113 -9.22 -21.63 5.95
N ASN A 114 -10.06 -22.34 6.70
CA ASN A 114 -9.60 -23.23 7.78
C ASN A 114 -8.94 -24.54 7.27
N TRP A 115 -8.74 -24.65 5.96
CA TRP A 115 -8.08 -25.77 5.32
C TRP A 115 -7.29 -25.28 4.10
N SER A 116 -6.27 -26.04 3.74
CA SER A 116 -5.51 -25.88 2.48
C SER A 116 -5.11 -27.25 1.96
N GLN A 117 -5.05 -27.39 0.64
CA GLN A 117 -4.63 -28.62 -0.04
C GLN A 117 -3.33 -28.35 -0.80
N CYS A 118 -2.42 -29.32 -0.73
CA CYS A 118 -1.24 -29.34 -1.56
C CYS A 118 -1.63 -29.73 -2.99
N LEU A 119 -1.37 -28.86 -3.96
CA LEU A 119 -1.69 -29.09 -5.36
C LEU A 119 -0.58 -29.90 -6.07
N GLU A 120 -0.83 -30.32 -7.31
CA GLU A 120 0.13 -31.04 -8.15
C GLU A 120 1.39 -30.22 -8.47
N ASP A 121 1.28 -28.90 -8.48
CA ASP A 121 2.41 -27.98 -8.64
C ASP A 121 3.18 -27.71 -7.32
N HIS A 122 2.85 -28.47 -6.27
CA HIS A 122 3.41 -28.35 -4.92
C HIS A 122 3.18 -26.98 -4.27
N THR A 123 2.08 -26.31 -4.63
CA THR A 123 1.62 -25.08 -3.96
C THR A 123 0.41 -25.33 -3.07
N TRP A 124 0.15 -24.41 -2.15
CA TRP A 124 -0.99 -24.46 -1.23
C TRP A 124 -2.20 -23.73 -1.82
N ALA A 125 -3.32 -24.43 -1.93
CA ALA A 125 -4.59 -23.82 -2.35
C ALA A 125 -5.79 -24.32 -1.52
N PRO A 126 -6.64 -23.41 -1.01
CA PRO A 126 -6.43 -21.96 -0.94
C PRO A 126 -5.17 -21.60 -0.12
N SER A 127 -4.69 -20.36 -0.20
CA SER A 127 -3.51 -19.92 0.55
C SER A 127 -3.63 -20.24 2.04
N LEU A 128 -2.50 -20.51 2.70
CA LEU A 128 -2.45 -20.77 4.13
C LEU A 128 -3.12 -19.64 4.93
N PRO A 129 -3.93 -19.95 5.96
CA PRO A 129 -4.60 -18.93 6.76
C PRO A 129 -3.63 -18.24 7.72
N ILE A 130 -4.07 -17.13 8.29
CA ILE A 130 -3.35 -16.38 9.33
C ILE A 130 -4.19 -16.35 10.61
N CYS A 131 -3.55 -16.48 11.77
CA CYS A 131 -4.18 -16.28 13.06
C CYS A 131 -3.93 -14.87 13.57
N GLN A 132 -4.95 -14.02 13.51
CA GLN A 132 -4.90 -12.64 13.98
C GLN A 132 -5.39 -12.56 15.43
N SER A 133 -4.81 -11.68 16.24
CA SER A 133 -5.29 -11.45 17.61
C SER A 133 -6.75 -11.00 17.61
N ARG A 134 -7.51 -11.42 18.62
CA ARG A 134 -8.86 -10.88 18.91
C ARG A 134 -8.84 -9.50 19.53
N ASP A 135 -7.69 -9.12 20.06
CA ASP A 135 -7.47 -7.81 20.64
C ASP A 135 -7.16 -6.83 19.51
N CYS A 136 -7.72 -5.64 19.62
CA CYS A 136 -7.52 -4.60 18.63
C CYS A 136 -6.19 -3.91 18.86
N ASP A 137 -5.58 -3.45 17.77
CA ASP A 137 -4.45 -2.56 17.87
C ASP A 137 -4.83 -1.28 18.63
N PRO A 138 -3.86 -0.65 19.32
CA PRO A 138 -4.09 0.62 19.99
C PRO A 138 -4.75 1.63 19.04
N PRO A 139 -5.86 2.25 19.45
CA PRO A 139 -6.63 3.13 18.58
C PRO A 139 -5.85 4.41 18.26
N GLU A 140 -6.03 4.92 17.05
CA GLU A 140 -5.41 6.18 16.62
C GLU A 140 -5.97 7.37 17.40
N ILE A 141 -5.13 8.40 17.61
CA ILE A 141 -5.52 9.64 18.27
C ILE A 141 -5.75 10.71 17.19
N PRO A 142 -6.96 11.30 17.08
CA PRO A 142 -7.22 12.36 16.13
C PRO A 142 -6.50 13.65 16.51
N SER A 143 -6.08 14.42 15.50
CA SER A 143 -5.57 15.77 15.70
C SER A 143 -6.61 16.63 16.43
N HIS A 144 -6.20 17.36 17.46
CA HIS A 144 -7.12 18.13 18.33
C HIS A 144 -8.17 17.28 19.04
N GLY A 145 -7.83 16.03 19.36
CA GLY A 145 -8.68 15.16 20.15
C GLY A 145 -7.88 14.15 20.97
N TYR A 146 -8.63 13.39 21.78
CA TYR A 146 -8.11 12.35 22.65
C TYR A 146 -9.17 11.27 22.82
N PHE A 147 -8.80 10.13 23.39
CA PHE A 147 -9.73 9.07 23.74
C PHE A 147 -9.56 8.62 25.19
N GLU A 148 -10.61 8.04 25.75
CA GLU A 148 -10.60 7.35 27.03
C GLU A 148 -10.84 5.84 26.82
N GLY A 149 -9.99 5.03 27.46
CA GLY A 149 -10.07 3.56 27.47
C GLY A 149 -8.72 2.92 27.83
N GLU A 150 -8.71 2.01 28.79
CA GLU A 150 -7.47 1.43 29.37
C GLU A 150 -7.07 0.07 28.75
N SER A 151 -7.99 -0.59 28.05
CA SER A 151 -7.80 -1.91 27.45
C SER A 151 -8.32 -1.94 26.01
N PHE A 152 -7.66 -2.71 25.17
CA PHE A 152 -8.01 -2.90 23.75
C PHE A 152 -8.36 -4.36 23.45
N THR A 153 -8.68 -5.14 24.48
CA THR A 153 -9.12 -6.52 24.32
C THR A 153 -10.48 -6.60 23.60
N SER A 154 -10.75 -7.74 22.96
CA SER A 154 -12.03 -7.98 22.30
C SER A 154 -13.22 -7.67 23.22
N GLY A 155 -14.15 -6.85 22.73
CA GLY A 155 -15.32 -6.36 23.46
C GLY A 155 -15.11 -5.04 24.21
N SER A 156 -13.87 -4.57 24.38
CA SER A 156 -13.56 -3.27 25.01
C SER A 156 -14.09 -2.10 24.20
N VAL A 157 -14.37 -0.97 24.87
CA VAL A 157 -14.92 0.24 24.24
C VAL A 157 -14.04 1.44 24.56
N VAL A 158 -13.74 2.24 23.54
CA VAL A 158 -13.04 3.52 23.67
C VAL A 158 -13.97 4.66 23.31
N THR A 159 -13.85 5.79 24.00
CA THR A 159 -14.68 6.98 23.76
C THR A 159 -13.80 8.15 23.37
N TYR A 160 -14.11 8.78 22.24
CA TYR A 160 -13.36 9.91 21.70
C TYR A 160 -13.95 11.26 22.12
N TYR A 161 -13.05 12.23 22.20
CA TYR A 161 -13.33 13.61 22.56
C TYR A 161 -12.48 14.54 21.70
N CYS A 162 -12.97 15.75 21.47
CA CYS A 162 -12.23 16.81 20.82
C CYS A 162 -11.87 17.90 21.82
N GLU A 163 -10.76 18.57 21.57
CA GLU A 163 -10.33 19.76 22.30
C GLU A 163 -11.35 20.91 22.13
N ASP A 164 -11.25 21.92 23.00
CA ASP A 164 -12.08 23.11 22.91
C ASP A 164 -11.98 23.76 21.53
N ARG A 165 -13.13 24.23 21.02
CA ARG A 165 -13.29 24.80 19.67
C ARG A 165 -13.19 23.80 18.53
N TYR A 166 -13.14 22.51 18.80
CA TYR A 166 -13.29 21.45 17.81
C TYR A 166 -14.56 20.64 18.06
N ARG A 167 -15.21 20.19 16.98
CA ARG A 167 -16.35 19.27 17.02
C ARG A 167 -15.93 17.92 16.49
N LEU A 168 -16.46 16.86 17.11
CA LEU A 168 -16.25 15.49 16.67
C LEU A 168 -17.12 15.19 15.45
N VAL A 169 -16.48 14.67 14.39
CA VAL A 169 -17.12 14.20 13.16
C VAL A 169 -16.83 12.71 13.03
N GLY A 170 -17.90 11.90 13.05
CA GLY A 170 -17.82 10.45 13.02
C GLY A 170 -18.38 9.80 14.28
N THR A 171 -17.92 8.58 14.58
CA THR A 171 -18.41 7.78 15.70
C THR A 171 -17.65 8.12 16.98
N GLN A 172 -18.36 8.51 18.04
CA GLN A 172 -17.72 8.85 19.31
C GLN A 172 -17.23 7.62 20.08
N LYS A 173 -17.97 6.50 20.04
CA LYS A 173 -17.66 5.28 20.79
C LYS A 173 -17.33 4.14 19.83
N LEU A 174 -16.11 3.62 19.92
CA LEU A 174 -15.66 2.48 19.13
C LEU A 174 -15.54 1.26 20.03
N GLN A 175 -16.08 0.13 19.58
CA GLN A 175 -15.96 -1.15 20.26
C GLN A 175 -14.96 -2.03 19.51
N CYS A 176 -14.05 -2.69 20.23
CA CYS A 176 -13.19 -3.70 19.65
C CYS A 176 -13.99 -4.97 19.39
N ILE A 177 -14.06 -5.40 18.14
CA ILE A 177 -14.78 -6.59 17.72
C ILE A 177 -13.77 -7.48 17.00
N ASP A 178 -13.28 -8.49 17.70
CA ASP A 178 -12.53 -9.57 17.06
C ASP A 178 -11.31 -9.05 16.24
N GLY A 179 -10.50 -8.18 16.87
CA GLY A 179 -9.29 -7.59 16.30
C GLY A 179 -9.49 -6.33 15.46
N GLU A 180 -10.74 -5.93 15.21
CA GLU A 180 -11.08 -4.74 14.43
C GLU A 180 -11.97 -3.78 15.24
N TRP A 181 -11.69 -2.47 15.14
CA TRP A 181 -12.57 -1.46 15.73
C TRP A 181 -13.87 -1.34 14.93
N SER A 182 -15.00 -1.19 15.63
CA SER A 182 -16.35 -1.16 15.03
C SER A 182 -16.59 -0.01 14.05
N SER A 183 -15.73 1.01 14.05
CA SER A 183 -15.80 2.16 13.16
C SER A 183 -14.38 2.71 12.95
N SER A 184 -14.21 3.58 11.96
CA SER A 184 -12.95 4.30 11.75
C SER A 184 -12.72 5.37 12.83
N CYS A 185 -11.46 5.75 13.04
CA CYS A 185 -11.09 6.86 13.90
C CYS A 185 -11.87 8.14 13.49
N PRO A 186 -12.55 8.84 14.43
CA PRO A 186 -13.28 10.06 14.13
C PRO A 186 -12.31 11.24 13.91
N THR A 187 -12.80 12.32 13.30
CA THR A 187 -12.01 13.54 13.05
C THR A 187 -12.51 14.68 13.91
N CYS A 188 -11.61 15.53 14.42
CA CYS A 188 -11.97 16.77 15.10
C CYS A 188 -11.83 17.96 14.14
N GLU A 189 -12.94 18.62 13.84
CA GLU A 189 -12.99 19.79 12.94
C GLU A 189 -13.18 21.08 13.72
N PRO A 190 -12.57 22.22 13.31
CA PRO A 190 -12.84 23.50 13.95
C PRO A 190 -14.32 23.86 13.93
N VAL A 191 -14.85 24.30 15.08
CA VAL A 191 -16.18 24.89 15.17
C VAL A 191 -16.11 26.25 14.51
N GLN A 192 -16.75 26.42 13.35
CA GLN A 192 -16.86 27.74 12.73
C GLN A 192 -17.69 28.64 13.65
N GLU A 193 -17.07 29.66 14.24
CA GLU A 193 -17.78 30.73 14.91
C GLU A 193 -18.66 31.46 13.90
N ALA A 194 -19.93 31.68 14.23
CA ALA A 194 -20.78 32.58 13.45
C ALA A 194 -20.11 33.97 13.36
N PRO A 195 -20.20 34.67 12.22
CA PRO A 195 -19.60 35.99 12.07
C PRO A 195 -20.00 36.91 13.24
N ARG A 196 -19.04 37.62 13.82
CA ARG A 196 -19.29 38.48 14.98
C ARG A 196 -20.36 39.53 14.62
N PRO A 197 -21.30 39.88 15.52
CA PRO A 197 -22.34 40.88 15.24
C PRO A 197 -21.78 42.22 14.74
N ALA A 198 -20.56 42.59 15.15
CA ALA A 198 -19.89 43.81 14.70
C ALA A 198 -19.59 43.83 13.19
N GLU A 199 -19.23 42.69 12.59
CA GLU A 199 -18.97 42.56 11.15
C GLU A 199 -20.28 42.66 10.35
N GLN A 200 -21.38 42.12 10.90
CA GLN A 200 -22.71 42.31 10.34
C GLN A 200 -23.18 43.78 10.44
N ILE A 201 -22.94 44.47 11.56
CA ILE A 201 -23.32 45.89 11.73
C ILE A 201 -22.57 46.80 10.74
N LEU A 202 -21.29 46.54 10.49
CA LEU A 202 -20.50 47.27 9.49
C LEU A 202 -21.08 47.09 8.09
N ALA A 203 -21.41 45.85 7.69
CA ALA A 203 -22.05 45.57 6.41
C ALA A 203 -23.41 46.28 6.27
N PHE A 204 -24.23 46.29 7.33
CA PHE A 204 -25.51 47.01 7.32
C PHE A 204 -25.36 48.54 7.23
N ARG A 205 -24.34 49.13 7.86
CA ARG A 205 -24.05 50.58 7.74
C ARG A 205 -23.61 50.93 6.33
N GLU A 206 -22.70 50.16 5.74
CA GLU A 206 -22.23 50.36 4.37
C GLU A 206 -23.37 50.28 3.35
N ILE A 207 -24.30 49.33 3.50
CA ILE A 207 -25.48 49.20 2.63
C ILE A 207 -26.40 50.44 2.76
N LYS A 208 -26.61 50.95 3.99
CA LYS A 208 -27.45 52.13 4.22
C LYS A 208 -26.85 53.40 3.61
N ASP A 209 -25.53 53.58 3.73
CA ASP A 209 -24.82 54.72 3.14
C ASP A 209 -24.85 54.66 1.61
N LEU A 210 -24.75 53.46 1.04
CA LEU A 210 -24.86 53.23 -0.41
C LEU A 210 -26.27 53.55 -0.95
N CYS A 211 -27.33 53.18 -0.21
CA CYS A 211 -28.71 53.56 -0.54
C CYS A 211 -28.91 55.07 -0.52
N GLY A 212 -28.42 55.78 0.51
CA GLY A 212 -28.50 57.24 0.59
C GLY A 212 -27.71 57.96 -0.52
N ALA A 213 -26.52 57.45 -0.86
CA ALA A 213 -25.74 57.95 -1.99
C ALA A 213 -26.47 57.74 -3.34
N THR A 214 -27.22 56.64 -3.48
CA THR A 214 -28.00 56.33 -4.68
C THR A 214 -29.21 57.26 -4.80
N GLU A 215 -29.96 57.48 -3.72
CA GLU A 215 -31.11 58.41 -3.71
C GLU A 215 -30.70 59.84 -4.05
N SER A 216 -29.63 60.34 -3.44
CA SER A 216 -29.11 61.67 -3.72
C SER A 216 -28.60 61.81 -5.17
N PHE A 217 -28.02 60.75 -5.74
CA PHE A 217 -27.64 60.72 -7.15
C PHE A 217 -28.87 60.74 -8.08
N VAL A 218 -29.89 59.92 -7.82
CA VAL A 218 -31.14 59.90 -8.60
C VAL A 218 -31.85 61.26 -8.55
N ARG A 219 -31.86 61.90 -7.38
CA ARG A 219 -32.46 63.25 -7.23
C ARG A 219 -31.76 64.28 -8.11
N ARG A 220 -30.42 64.30 -8.12
CA ARG A 220 -29.64 65.21 -8.99
C ARG A 220 -29.89 64.97 -10.47
N LEU A 221 -30.03 63.72 -10.89
CA LEU A 221 -30.37 63.40 -12.28
C LEU A 221 -31.76 63.91 -12.68
N LYS A 222 -32.75 63.78 -11.78
CA LYS A 222 -34.10 64.33 -12.00
C LYS A 222 -34.10 65.86 -12.05
N GLU A 223 -33.36 66.53 -11.17
CA GLU A 223 -33.19 68.00 -11.17
C GLU A 223 -32.48 68.52 -12.43
N SER A 224 -31.69 67.66 -13.09
CA SER A 224 -31.02 67.99 -14.36
C SER A 224 -31.94 67.84 -15.59
N GLY A 225 -33.23 67.55 -15.39
CA GLY A 225 -34.25 67.52 -16.47
C GLY A 225 -34.29 66.24 -17.30
N LEU A 226 -33.60 65.17 -16.88
CA LEU A 226 -33.63 63.88 -17.57
C LEU A 226 -34.97 63.16 -17.41
N THR A 227 -35.40 62.46 -18.46
CA THR A 227 -36.59 61.61 -18.44
C THR A 227 -36.36 60.34 -17.60
N MET A 228 -37.43 59.70 -17.13
CA MET A 228 -37.32 58.51 -16.30
C MET A 228 -36.62 57.33 -17.01
N GLU A 229 -36.72 57.22 -18.33
CA GLU A 229 -36.02 56.20 -19.12
C GLU A 229 -34.50 56.46 -19.20
N GLU A 230 -34.08 57.72 -19.33
CA GLU A 230 -32.65 58.09 -19.34
C GLU A 230 -31.99 57.91 -17.96
N VAL A 231 -32.73 58.23 -16.89
CA VAL A 231 -32.29 57.94 -15.51
C VAL A 231 -32.10 56.45 -15.31
N LYS A 232 -33.02 55.62 -15.82
CA LYS A 232 -32.92 54.16 -15.74
C LYS A 232 -31.70 53.62 -16.48
N TYR A 233 -31.42 54.13 -17.68
CA TYR A 233 -30.23 53.74 -18.44
C TYR A 233 -28.92 54.13 -17.73
N SER A 234 -28.85 55.35 -17.19
CA SER A 234 -27.69 55.82 -16.42
C SER A 234 -27.42 55.00 -15.15
N LEU A 235 -28.49 54.58 -14.46
CA LEU A 235 -28.39 53.70 -13.29
C LEU A 235 -27.92 52.29 -13.65
N GLU A 236 -28.40 51.69 -14.74
CA GLU A 236 -27.96 50.36 -15.18
C GLU A 236 -26.47 50.34 -15.59
N MET A 237 -25.98 51.41 -16.24
CA MET A 237 -24.54 51.56 -16.54
C MET A 237 -23.70 51.64 -15.26
N LYS A 238 -24.14 52.41 -14.27
CA LYS A 238 -23.46 52.49 -12.96
C LYS A 238 -23.54 51.19 -12.16
N LYS A 239 -24.66 50.49 -12.20
CA LYS A 239 -24.86 49.18 -11.58
C LYS A 239 -23.93 48.13 -12.17
N THR A 240 -23.74 48.14 -13.49
CA THR A 240 -22.80 47.23 -14.17
C THR A 240 -21.34 47.52 -13.77
N LYS A 241 -20.97 48.79 -13.67
CA LYS A 241 -19.63 49.22 -13.20
C LYS A 241 -19.38 48.81 -11.74
N LEU A 242 -20.35 49.05 -10.86
CA LEU A 242 -20.26 48.65 -9.46
C LEU A 242 -20.15 47.13 -9.29
N LYS A 243 -20.89 46.36 -10.11
CA LYS A 243 -20.82 44.89 -10.11
C LYS A 243 -19.43 44.39 -10.54
N ALA A 244 -18.77 45.04 -11.49
CA ALA A 244 -17.40 44.73 -11.88
C ALA A 244 -16.38 45.07 -10.78
N ASP A 245 -16.52 46.24 -10.13
CA ASP A 245 -15.63 46.67 -9.04
C ASP A 245 -15.74 45.77 -7.80
N ILE A 246 -16.93 45.24 -7.49
CA ILE A 246 -17.14 44.27 -6.40
C ILE A 246 -16.53 42.90 -6.75
N LEU A 247 -16.73 42.42 -7.97
CA LEU A 247 -16.14 41.14 -8.43
C LEU A 247 -14.61 41.18 -8.41
N LEU A 248 -13.98 42.33 -8.71
CA LEU A 248 -12.53 42.51 -8.63
C LEU A 248 -11.99 42.54 -7.19
N LYS A 249 -12.80 43.00 -6.21
CA LYS A 249 -12.40 43.07 -4.79
C LYS A 249 -12.52 41.74 -4.05
N TYR A 250 -13.36 40.82 -4.52
CA TYR A 250 -13.65 39.55 -3.83
C TYR A 250 -13.04 38.31 -4.48
N HIS A 251 -12.37 38.46 -5.64
CA HIS A 251 -11.63 37.39 -6.31
C HIS A 251 -10.09 37.54 -6.23
N SER A 252 -9.58 38.41 -5.34
CA SER A 252 -8.16 38.52 -4.97
C SER A 252 -7.99 38.14 -3.51
#